data_AF-A0A482XQ83-F1
#
_entry.id   AF-A0A482XQ83-F1
#
_cell.length_a   1.000
_cell.length_b   1.000
_cell.length_c   1.000
_cell.angle_alpha   90.00
_cell.angle_beta   90.00
_cell.angle_gamma   90.00
#
_symmetry.space_group_name_H-M   'P 1'
#
loop_
_entity.id
_entity.type
_entity.pdbx_description
1 polymer ?
#
loop_
_entity_poly.entity_id
_entity_poly.type
_entity_poly.pdbx_seq_one_letter_code
_entity_poly.pdbx_strand_id
1 'polypeptide(L)' 'MTNGIVGFDWSVANDLLVSCSQDGTICLWNVAAKSRLRSVKDPSGAEVLACLFHPSNNNIVIVSFLQKNRHFPTKIVE' A
#
# COMPACT_ATOMS: atom_id res chain seq x y z
N MET A 1 -19.57 -1.41 4.23
CA MET A 1 -19.22 -1.40 2.80
C MET A 1 -17.74 -1.67 2.69
N THR A 2 -17.32 -2.62 1.86
CA THR A 2 -15.89 -2.83 1.56
C THR A 2 -15.49 -1.79 0.53
N ASN A 3 -14.57 -0.88 0.89
CA ASN A 3 -14.03 0.07 -0.07
C ASN A 3 -13.17 -0.65 -1.11
N GLY A 4 -13.11 -0.08 -2.33
CA GLY A 4 -12.37 -0.68 -3.44
C GLY A 4 -10.87 -0.74 -3.21
N ILE A 5 -10.21 -1.64 -3.93
CA ILE A 5 -8.76 -1.58 -4.16
C ILE A 5 -8.54 -0.45 -5.17
N VAL A 6 -7.63 0.48 -4.85
CA VAL A 6 -7.38 1.67 -5.68
C VAL A 6 -6.02 1.64 -6.36
N GLY A 7 -5.13 0.75 -5.94
CA GLY A 7 -3.81 0.59 -6.54
C GLY A 7 -3.19 -0.77 -6.23
N PHE A 8 -2.29 -1.18 -7.10
CA PHE A 8 -1.41 -2.33 -6.89
C PHE A 8 -0.12 -2.13 -7.69
N ASP A 9 0.94 -2.81 -7.26
CA ASP A 9 2.22 -2.81 -7.97
C ASP A 9 2.99 -4.12 -7.72
N TRP A 10 3.86 -4.48 -8.66
CA TRP A 10 4.68 -5.68 -8.60
C TRP A 10 6.10 -5.35 -8.12
N SER A 11 6.72 -6.25 -7.34
CA SER A 11 8.15 -6.15 -7.11
C SER A 11 8.91 -6.39 -8.43
N VAL A 12 10.11 -5.82 -8.55
CA VAL A 12 10.96 -6.03 -9.74
C VAL A 12 11.29 -7.51 -9.96
N ALA A 13 11.35 -8.30 -8.88
CA ALA A 13 11.59 -9.74 -8.94
C ALA A 13 10.33 -10.57 -9.30
N ASN A 14 9.16 -9.94 -9.45
CA ASN A 14 7.86 -10.57 -9.75
C ASN A 14 7.42 -11.65 -8.74
N ASP A 15 7.95 -11.63 -7.52
CA ASP A 15 7.66 -12.58 -6.46
C ASP A 15 6.68 -12.03 -5.40
N LEU A 16 6.54 -10.69 -5.36
CA LEU A 16 5.66 -9.95 -4.47
C LEU A 16 4.71 -9.06 -5.24
N LEU A 17 3.53 -8.89 -4.67
CA LEU A 17 2.53 -7.90 -5.10
C LEU A 17 2.16 -7.05 -3.88
N VAL A 18 2.03 -5.74 -4.07
CA VAL A 18 1.41 -4.85 -3.09
C VAL A 18 0.06 -4.39 -3.63
N SER A 19 -0.93 -4.24 -2.76
CA SER A 19 -2.22 -3.63 -3.10
C SER A 19 -2.67 -2.68 -2.00
N CYS A 20 -3.34 -1.59 -2.34
CA CYS A 20 -3.91 -0.65 -1.38
C CYS A 20 -5.39 -0.38 -1.61
N SER A 21 -6.10 -0.04 -0.53
CA SER A 21 -7.53 0.29 -0.53
C SER A 21 -7.77 1.69 0.02
N GLN A 22 -8.88 2.28 -0.43
CA GLN A 22 -9.38 3.54 0.10
C GLN A 22 -9.75 3.47 1.58
N ASP A 23 -9.95 2.28 2.18
CA ASP A 23 -10.16 2.16 3.63
C ASP A 23 -8.87 2.27 4.48
N GLY A 24 -7.73 2.58 3.84
CA GLY A 24 -6.44 2.69 4.50
C GLY A 24 -5.69 1.37 4.64
N THR A 25 -6.21 0.27 4.09
CA THR A 25 -5.56 -1.05 4.13
C THR A 25 -4.53 -1.18 3.01
N ILE A 26 -3.35 -1.68 3.37
CA ILE A 26 -2.26 -2.05 2.48
C ILE A 26 -1.95 -3.53 2.71
N CYS A 27 -1.94 -4.33 1.66
CA CYS A 27 -1.63 -5.75 1.72
C CYS A 27 -0.38 -6.05 0.89
N LEU A 28 0.51 -6.88 1.45
CA LEU A 28 1.64 -7.47 0.76
C LEU A 28 1.37 -8.96 0.54
N TRP A 29 1.60 -9.43 -0.68
CA TRP A 29 1.25 -10.78 -1.12
C TRP A 29 2.49 -11.52 -1.61
N ASN A 30 2.58 -12.80 -1.28
CA ASN A 30 3.49 -13.73 -1.95
C ASN A 30 2.75 -14.37 -3.12
N VAL A 31 3.29 -14.19 -4.32
CA VAL A 31 2.62 -14.59 -5.56
C VAL A 31 2.63 -16.11 -5.73
N ALA A 32 3.78 -16.75 -5.49
CA ALA A 32 3.94 -18.20 -5.65
C ALA A 32 3.06 -18.98 -4.65
N ALA A 33 3.05 -18.54 -3.39
CA ALA A 33 2.25 -19.14 -2.32
C ALA A 33 0.77 -18.73 -2.37
N LYS A 34 0.40 -17.77 -3.23
CA LYS A 34 -0.96 -17.22 -3.36
C LYS A 34 -1.53 -16.77 -2.01
N SER A 35 -0.70 -16.18 -1.17
CA SER A 35 -1.03 -15.88 0.21
C SER A 35 -0.68 -14.44 0.58
N ARG A 36 -1.45 -13.88 1.49
CA ARG A 36 -1.17 -12.55 2.06
C ARG A 36 -0.09 -12.70 3.13
N LEU A 37 1.06 -12.06 2.90
CA LEU A 37 2.17 -12.03 3.85
C LEU A 37 1.91 -11.04 4.98
N ARG A 38 1.44 -9.83 4.64
CA ARG A 38 1.17 -8.76 5.61
C ARG A 38 -0.08 -7.99 5.23
N SER A 39 -0.73 -7.44 6.24
CA SER A 39 -1.84 -6.49 6.11
C SER A 39 -1.59 -5.39 7.13
N VAL A 40 -1.42 -4.17 6.66
CA VAL A 40 -1.24 -2.98 7.49
C VAL A 40 -2.43 -2.07 7.24
N LYS A 41 -2.99 -1.49 8.29
CA LYS A 41 -4.03 -0.48 8.18
C LYS A 41 -3.51 0.81 8.78
N ASP A 42 -3.65 1.93 8.07
CA ASP A 42 -3.23 3.20 8.64
C ASP A 42 -4.07 3.53 9.89
N PRO A 43 -3.45 3.77 11.07
CA PRO A 43 -4.18 3.99 12.31
C PRO A 43 -5.08 5.23 12.29
N SER A 44 -4.79 6.21 11.42
CA SER A 44 -5.62 7.41 11.26
C SER A 44 -6.84 7.19 10.37
N GLY A 45 -6.94 6.02 9.72
CA GLY A 45 -8.00 5.73 8.74
C GLY A 45 -7.88 6.57 7.46
N ALA A 46 -6.69 7.12 7.17
CA ALA A 46 -6.44 7.86 5.95
C ALA A 46 -6.71 7.00 4.71
N GLU A 47 -7.35 7.58 3.70
CA GLU A 47 -7.47 6.92 2.41
C GLU A 47 -6.08 6.78 1.78
N VAL A 48 -5.73 5.57 1.35
CA VAL A 48 -4.54 5.38 0.52
C VAL A 48 -4.94 5.68 -0.93
N LEU A 49 -4.10 6.44 -1.63
CA LEU A 49 -4.32 6.84 -3.02
C LEU A 49 -3.50 6.01 -4.01
N ALA A 50 -2.30 5.59 -3.59
CA ALA A 50 -1.38 4.79 -4.40
C ALA A 50 -0.40 4.02 -3.53
N CYS A 51 0.10 2.91 -4.09
CA CYS A 51 1.22 2.13 -3.54
C CYS A 51 2.16 1.74 -4.69
N LEU A 52 3.47 1.88 -4.49
CA LEU A 52 4.49 1.54 -5.50
C LEU A 52 5.69 0.85 -4.84
N PHE A 53 6.26 -0.15 -5.50
CA PHE A 53 7.56 -0.69 -5.11
C PHE A 53 8.67 0.25 -5.53
N HIS A 54 9.67 0.41 -4.67
CA HIS A 54 10.90 1.07 -5.06
C HIS A 54 11.67 0.16 -6.05
N PRO A 55 12.23 0.68 -7.15
CA PRO A 55 12.83 -0.17 -8.19
C PRO A 55 14.17 -0.80 -7.79
N SER A 56 14.86 -0.29 -6.76
CA SER A 56 16.18 -0.79 -6.35
C SER A 56 16.17 -1.65 -5.08
N ASN A 57 15.05 -1.73 -4.36
CA ASN A 57 14.92 -2.53 -3.15
C ASN A 57 13.45 -2.89 -2.89
N ASN A 58 13.16 -3.60 -1.79
CA ASN A 58 11.80 -4.05 -1.49
C ASN A 58 10.97 -3.05 -0.67
N ASN A 59 11.38 -1.79 -0.60
CA ASN A 59 10.62 -0.76 0.10
C ASN A 59 9.37 -0.38 -0.71
N ILE A 60 8.35 0.12 -0.01
CA ILE A 60 7.07 0.48 -0.61
C ILE A 60 6.78 1.95 -0.30
N VAL A 61 6.48 2.73 -1.34
CA VAL A 61 6.02 4.11 -1.20
C VAL A 61 4.49 4.11 -1.16
N ILE A 62 3.94 4.75 -0.13
CA ILE A 62 2.49 4.94 0.04
C ILE A 62 2.17 6.44 0.02
N VAL A 63 1.18 6.81 -0.79
CA VAL A 63 0.62 8.15 -0.80
C VAL A 63 -0.79 8.06 -0.22
N SER A 64 -1.09 8.90 0.77
CA SER A 64 -2.37 8.89 1.48
C SER A 64 -2.94 10.29 1.63
N PHE A 65 -4.26 10.38 1.81
CA PHE A 65 -4.95 11.64 2.07
C PHE A 65 -5.28 11.76 3.56
N LEU A 66 -4.53 12.59 4.30
CA LEU A 66 -4.87 12.95 5.68
C LEU A 66 -5.80 14.16 5.70
N GLN A 67 -7.01 14.01 6.26
CA GLN A 67 -7.97 15.11 6.41
C GLN A 67 -7.68 16.09 7.57
N LYS A 68 -6.60 15.93 8.33
CA LYS A 68 -6.25 16.90 9.38
C LYS A 68 -5.32 17.97 8.83
N ASN A 69 -5.92 19.10 8.45
CA ASN A 69 -5.27 20.39 8.19
C ASN A 69 -4.08 20.35 7.23
N ARG A 70 -4.38 20.51 5.92
CA ARG A 70 -3.48 20.86 4.80
C ARG A 70 -2.03 20.39 5.01
N HIS A 71 -1.62 19.25 4.46
CA HIS A 71 -0.30 18.97 3.86
C HIS A 71 -0.31 17.50 3.37
N PHE A 72 0.28 17.22 2.20
CA PHE A 72 0.37 15.87 1.62
C PHE A 72 1.41 15.04 2.37
N PRO A 73 1.03 14.01 3.15
CA PRO A 73 1.99 13.15 3.81
C PRO A 73 2.29 11.96 2.89
N THR A 74 3.46 11.99 2.25
CA THR A 74 4.06 10.78 1.69
C THR A 74 4.59 9.96 2.86
N LYS A 75 3.99 8.80 3.11
CA LYS A 75 4.50 7.87 4.12
C LYS A 75 5.30 6.80 3.38
N ILE A 76 6.61 6.85 3.53
CA ILE A 76 7.45 5.72 3.15
C ILE A 76 7.20 4.66 4.22
N VAL A 77 6.70 3.49 3.83
CA VAL A 77 6.61 2.34 4.71
C VAL A 77 7.81 1.46 4.38
N GLU A 78 8.79 1.44 5.27
CA GLU A 78 9.90 0.49 5.26
C GLU A 78 9.43 -0.92 5.68
#